data_AF-A0A7V9PAK8-F1
#
_entry.id   AF-A0A7V9PAK8-F1
#
_cell.length_a   1.000
_cell.length_b   1.000
_cell.length_c   1.000
_cell.angle_alpha   90.00
_cell.angle_beta   90.00
_cell.angle_gamma   90.00
#
_symmetry.space_group_name_H-M   'P 1'
#
loop_
_entity.id
_entity.type
_entity.pdbx_description
1 polymer ?
#
loop_
_entity_poly.entity_id
_entity_poly.type
_entity_poly.pdbx_seq_one_letter_code
_entity_poly.pdbx_strand_id
1 'polypeptide(L)' 'MGVVDYLQDVNDRETFIRFVQELAKDKRCAEDWQNETIEDYLESSAAWLADSKRNDFSWKLMAEFLYCGKIYE' A
#
# COMPACT_ATOMS: atom_id res chain seq x y z
N MET A 1 1.38 15.84 5.48
CA MET A 1 0.52 14.86 4.80
C MET A 1 1.13 13.51 5.02
N GLY A 2 0.36 12.56 5.55
CA GLY A 2 0.78 11.17 5.70
C GLY A 2 0.53 10.37 4.42
N VAL A 3 1.07 9.17 4.33
CA VAL A 3 0.82 8.23 3.21
C VAL A 3 -0.68 7.99 2.97
N VAL A 4 -1.48 8.02 4.04
CA VAL A 4 -2.94 7.88 3.99
C VAL A 4 -3.61 8.98 3.15
N ASP A 5 -3.09 10.21 3.17
CA ASP A 5 -3.65 11.31 2.38
C ASP A 5 -3.46 11.02 0.88
N TYR A 6 -2.26 10.57 0.51
CA TYR A 6 -1.95 10.18 -0.87
C TYR A 6 -2.72 8.94 -1.34
N LEU A 7 -3.00 8.01 -0.44
CA LEU A 7 -3.83 6.84 -0.74
C LEU A 7 -5.24 7.26 -1.17
N GLN A 8 -5.82 8.29 -0.53
CA GLN A 8 -7.16 8.77 -0.86
C GLN A 8 -7.25 9.34 -2.28
N ASP A 9 -6.19 10.00 -2.74
CA ASP A 9 -6.14 10.72 -4.01
C ASP A 9 -5.85 9.83 -5.23
N VAL A 10 -5.54 8.54 -5.05
CA VAL A 10 -5.21 7.65 -6.18
C VAL A 10 -6.43 7.39 -7.06
N ASN A 11 -6.40 7.94 -8.27
CA ASN A 11 -7.45 7.76 -9.29
C ASN A 11 -6.88 7.43 -10.69
N ASP A 12 -5.60 7.68 -10.91
CA ASP A 12 -4.92 7.51 -12.18
C ASP A 12 -3.45 7.06 -11.98
N ARG A 13 -2.72 6.92 -13.09
CA ARG A 13 -1.34 6.49 -13.08
C ARG A 13 -0.41 7.47 -12.35
N GLU A 14 -0.64 8.77 -12.48
CA GLU A 14 0.27 9.80 -11.95
C GLU A 14 0.12 9.92 -10.44
N THR A 15 -1.11 9.95 -9.96
CA THR A 15 -1.46 9.91 -8.53
C THR A 15 -0.98 8.60 -7.88
N PHE A 16 -1.09 7.46 -8.56
CA PHE A 16 -0.55 6.18 -8.10
C PHE A 16 0.98 6.21 -7.95
N ILE A 17 1.72 6.70 -8.95
CA ILE A 17 3.18 6.79 -8.88
C ILE A 17 3.61 7.67 -7.70
N ARG A 18 2.90 8.79 -7.48
CA ARG A 18 3.16 9.67 -6.34
C ARG A 18 2.94 8.94 -5.02
N PHE A 19 1.84 8.20 -4.88
CA PHE A 19 1.59 7.37 -3.70
C PHE A 19 2.73 6.38 -3.44
N VAL A 20 3.19 5.64 -4.46
CA VAL A 20 4.28 4.65 -4.30
C VAL A 20 5.58 5.31 -3.84
N GLN A 21 5.90 6.49 -4.36
CA GLN A 21 7.09 7.24 -3.95
C GLN A 21 7.02 7.69 -2.49
N GLU A 22 5.84 8.14 -2.03
CA GLU A 22 5.63 8.54 -0.65
C GLU A 22 5.62 7.33 0.30
N LEU A 23 5.03 6.20 -0.10
CA LEU A 23 5.09 4.94 0.66
C LEU A 23 6.54 4.45 0.84
N ALA A 24 7.36 4.53 -0.21
CA ALA A 24 8.78 4.17 -0.13
C ALA A 24 9.60 5.13 0.74
N LYS A 25 9.24 6.43 0.78
CA LYS A 25 9.85 7.39 1.72
C LYS A 25 9.43 7.08 3.15
N ASP A 26 8.17 6.73 3.37
CA ASP A 26 7.64 6.37 4.68
C ASP A 26 8.38 5.17 5.28
N LYS A 27 8.58 4.07 4.53
CA LYS A 27 9.40 2.93 5.00
C LYS A 27 10.81 3.31 5.46
N ARG A 28 11.43 4.29 4.80
CA ARG A 28 12.79 4.74 5.12
C ARG A 28 12.87 5.60 6.37
N CYS A 29 11.77 6.23 6.76
CA CYS A 29 11.74 7.20 7.85
C CYS A 29 10.99 6.70 9.08
N ALA A 30 10.13 5.69 8.94
CA ALA A 30 9.26 5.19 9.99
C ALA A 30 9.70 3.80 10.48
N GLU A 31 9.71 3.63 11.80
CA GLU A 31 9.96 2.35 12.49
C GLU A 31 8.65 1.58 12.77
N ASP A 32 7.50 2.06 12.26
CA ASP A 32 6.15 1.58 12.63
C ASP A 32 5.56 0.52 11.67
N TRP A 33 6.37 -0.02 10.77
CA TRP A 33 5.92 -1.02 9.81
C TRP A 33 5.81 -2.38 10.50
N GLN A 34 4.66 -3.04 10.36
CA GLN A 34 4.47 -4.39 10.92
C GLN A 34 5.37 -5.41 10.21
N ASN A 35 5.61 -5.19 8.91
CA ASN A 35 6.41 -6.07 8.06
C ASN A 35 7.75 -5.40 7.72
N GLU A 36 8.84 -5.95 8.24
CA GLU A 36 10.19 -5.39 8.07
C GLU A 36 10.89 -5.94 6.81
N THR A 37 10.55 -7.16 6.39
CA THR A 37 11.09 -7.80 5.19
C THR A 37 10.19 -7.61 3.98
N ILE A 38 10.73 -7.80 2.78
CA ILE A 38 9.93 -7.71 1.55
C ILE A 38 9.00 -8.91 1.42
N GLU A 39 9.41 -10.07 1.93
CA GLU A 39 8.63 -11.30 1.98
C GLU A 39 7.36 -11.10 2.81
N ASP A 40 7.51 -10.69 4.08
CA ASP A 40 6.36 -10.48 4.98
C ASP A 40 5.40 -9.43 4.41
N TYR A 41 5.95 -8.33 3.88
CA TYR A 41 5.14 -7.25 3.30
C TYR A 41 4.27 -7.73 2.12
N LEU A 42 4.83 -8.56 1.23
CA LEU A 42 4.10 -9.08 0.08
C LEU A 42 3.09 -10.16 0.47
N GLU A 43 3.44 -11.00 1.45
CA GLU A 43 2.54 -12.02 2.00
C GLU A 43 1.32 -11.38 2.67
N SER A 44 1.51 -10.38 3.53
CA SER A 44 0.39 -9.65 4.16
C SER A 44 -0.46 -8.88 3.15
N SER A 45 0.16 -8.28 2.11
CA SER A 45 -0.57 -7.64 1.01
C SER A 45 -1.47 -8.64 0.27
N ALA A 46 -0.95 -9.83 0.00
CA ALA A 46 -1.67 -10.90 -0.69
C ALA A 46 -2.80 -11.48 0.17
N ALA A 47 -2.55 -11.69 1.47
CA ALA A 47 -3.56 -12.13 2.43
C ALA A 47 -4.74 -11.16 2.47
N TRP A 48 -4.46 -9.86 2.60
CA TRP A 48 -5.49 -8.82 2.56
C TRP A 48 -6.30 -8.84 1.26
N LEU A 49 -5.64 -8.97 0.10
CA LEU A 49 -6.34 -9.01 -1.19
C LEU A 49 -7.28 -10.22 -1.29
N ALA A 50 -6.83 -11.39 -0.82
CA ALA A 50 -7.64 -12.60 -0.78
C ALA A 50 -8.90 -12.42 0.08
N ASP A 51 -8.78 -11.73 1.22
CA ASP A 51 -9.89 -11.44 2.13
C ASP A 51 -10.83 -10.33 1.60
N SER A 52 -10.31 -9.38 0.82
CA SER A 52 -11.07 -8.24 0.28
C SER A 52 -12.19 -8.64 -0.69
N LYS A 53 -12.08 -9.82 -1.33
CA LYS A 53 -13.00 -10.33 -2.38
C LYS A 53 -13.23 -9.35 -3.55
N ARG A 54 -12.32 -8.39 -3.76
CA ARG A 54 -12.34 -7.44 -4.87
C ARG A 54 -12.02 -8.18 -6.17
N ASN A 55 -12.85 -7.97 -7.20
CA ASN A 55 -12.67 -8.55 -8.54
C ASN A 55 -12.47 -7.48 -9.63
N ASP A 56 -12.61 -6.21 -9.28
CA ASP A 56 -12.34 -5.08 -10.14
C ASP A 56 -10.87 -4.68 -10.05
N PHE A 57 -10.31 -4.14 -11.13
CA PHE A 57 -8.95 -3.59 -11.12
C PHE A 57 -9.01 -2.08 -11.25
N SER A 58 -8.32 -1.39 -10.35
CA SER A 58 -8.17 0.06 -10.35
C SER A 58 -6.81 0.47 -9.78
N TRP A 59 -6.35 1.67 -10.13
CA TRP A 59 -5.15 2.25 -9.49
C TRP A 59 -5.31 2.35 -7.98
N LYS A 60 -6.54 2.63 -7.52
CA LYS A 60 -6.90 2.64 -6.11
C LYS A 60 -6.71 1.26 -5.46
N LEU A 61 -7.15 0.18 -6.12
CA LEU A 61 -6.89 -1.18 -5.62
C LEU A 61 -5.41 -1.46 -5.45
N MET A 62 -4.58 -1.10 -6.45
CA MET A 62 -3.14 -1.30 -6.32
C MET A 62 -2.54 -0.51 -5.16
N ALA A 63 -3.01 0.72 -4.93
CA ALA A 63 -2.54 1.54 -3.82
C ALA A 63 -2.96 0.95 -2.46
N GLU A 64 -4.20 0.50 -2.33
CA GLU A 64 -4.70 -0.18 -1.13
C GLU A 64 -3.95 -1.48 -0.87
N PHE A 65 -3.72 -2.29 -1.90
CA PHE A 65 -2.91 -3.52 -1.83
C PHE A 65 -1.51 -3.24 -1.23
N LEU A 66 -0.81 -2.25 -1.75
CA LEU A 66 0.51 -1.87 -1.24
C LEU A 66 0.44 -1.27 0.16
N TYR A 67 -0.57 -0.44 0.44
CA TYR A 67 -0.74 0.13 1.78
C TYR A 67 -0.99 -0.95 2.83
N CYS A 68 -1.76 -1.99 2.51
CA CYS A 68 -2.06 -3.08 3.42
C CYS A 68 -0.81 -3.89 3.80
N GLY A 69 0.15 -4.06 2.90
CA GLY A 69 1.45 -4.66 3.25
C GLY A 69 2.19 -3.94 4.38
N LYS A 70 1.96 -2.64 4.60
CA LYS A 70 2.54 -1.91 5.74
C LYS A 70 1.91 -2.28 7.08
N ILE A 71 0.59 -2.53 7.11
CA ILE A 71 -0.24 -2.51 8.33
C ILE A 71 -0.91 -3.83 8.68
N TYR A 72 -1.00 -4.77 7.74
CA TYR A 72 -1.69 -6.05 7.91
C TYR A 72 -0.70 -7.07 8.51
N GLU A 73 -1.13 -7.76 9.57
CA GLU A 73 -0.37 -8.83 10.23
C GLU A 73 -0.46 -10.16 9.48
#